data_AF-X0XCC8-F1
#
_entry.id   AF-X0XCC8-F1
#
_cell.length_a   1.000
_cell.length_b   1.000
_cell.length_c   1.000
_cell.angle_alpha   90.00
_cell.angle_beta   90.00
_cell.angle_gamma   90.00
#
_symmetry.space_group_name_H-M   'P 1'
#
loop_
_entity.id
_entity.type
_entity.pdbx_description
1 polymer ?
#
loop_
_entity_poly.entity_id
_entity_poly.type
_entity_poly.pdbx_seq_one_letter_code
_entity_poly.pdbx_strand_id
1 'polypeptide(L)'
;MGVHFGLDMRSEAMALDIGRAKDMRLTWATLCHQGQEQLLRCARMIWDAGIMPVCRQNTPINRRHPFGEDARVLIDNGIPAYIQIFNEPSDHREWENERPRDYLEKWAWLWAEKAEDVYRSGGYPGLQCLLPQEVEAAIDALGADSEVW
;
A
#
# COMPACT_ATOMS: atom_id res chain seq x y z
N MET A 1 -12.10 12.69 2.61
CA MET A 1 -11.47 12.11 3.82
C MET A 1 -11.43 10.60 3.65
N GLY A 2 -10.51 9.91 4.31
CA GLY A 2 -10.45 8.44 4.29
C GLY A 2 -10.10 7.85 5.64
N VAL A 3 -10.02 6.53 5.69
CA VAL A 3 -9.82 5.77 6.92
C VAL A 3 -9.02 4.50 6.63
N HIS A 4 -8.35 4.00 7.65
CA HIS A 4 -7.80 2.65 7.63
C HIS A 4 -8.84 1.68 8.20
N PHE A 5 -9.27 0.67 7.42
CA PHE A 5 -10.21 -0.34 7.91
C PHE A 5 -9.57 -1.23 8.98
N GLY A 6 -10.41 -1.95 9.72
CA GLY A 6 -9.92 -2.96 10.66
C GLY A 6 -9.09 -4.04 9.96
N LEU A 7 -8.46 -4.94 10.73
CA LEU A 7 -7.70 -6.08 10.19
C LEU A 7 -8.58 -7.32 9.94
N ASP A 8 -9.87 -7.26 10.28
CA ASP A 8 -10.82 -8.34 10.03
C ASP A 8 -11.40 -8.23 8.60
N MET A 9 -10.90 -9.09 7.73
CA MET A 9 -11.19 -9.06 6.29
C MET A 9 -12.26 -10.09 5.88
N ARG A 10 -13.02 -10.63 6.85
CA ARG A 10 -14.22 -11.41 6.55
C ARG A 10 -15.26 -10.50 5.89
N SER A 11 -16.03 -11.04 4.95
CA SER A 11 -16.98 -10.24 4.16
C SER A 11 -17.99 -9.48 5.01
N GLU A 12 -18.44 -10.07 6.13
CA GLU A 12 -19.38 -9.42 7.05
C GLU A 12 -18.75 -8.22 7.77
N ALA A 13 -17.50 -8.36 8.21
CA ALA A 13 -16.76 -7.27 8.84
C ALA A 13 -16.49 -6.14 7.83
N MET A 14 -16.05 -6.50 6.62
CA MET A 14 -15.83 -5.55 5.53
C MET A 14 -17.11 -4.79 5.16
N ALA A 15 -18.25 -5.49 5.08
CA ALA A 15 -19.54 -4.85 4.79
C ALA A 15 -19.95 -3.83 5.87
N LEU A 16 -19.68 -4.13 7.15
CA LEU A 16 -19.93 -3.20 8.25
C LEU A 16 -19.04 -1.95 8.15
N ASP A 17 -17.75 -2.13 7.90
CA ASP A 17 -16.80 -1.02 7.79
C ASP A 17 -17.10 -0.14 6.55
N ILE A 18 -17.48 -0.75 5.43
CA ILE A 18 -17.96 -0.04 4.23
C ILE A 18 -19.24 0.75 4.54
N GLY A 19 -20.20 0.16 5.26
CA GLY A 19 -21.43 0.85 5.67
C GLY A 19 -21.12 2.12 6.47
N ARG A 20 -20.26 2.00 7.48
CA ARG A 20 -19.81 3.13 8.31
C ARG A 20 -19.07 4.19 7.46
N ALA A 21 -18.21 3.75 6.55
CA ALA A 21 -17.48 4.65 5.67
C ALA A 21 -18.42 5.47 4.76
N LYS A 22 -19.49 4.85 4.26
CA LYS A 22 -20.52 5.54 3.48
C LYS A 22 -21.30 6.55 4.32
N ASP A 23 -21.70 6.19 5.54
CA ASP A 23 -22.39 7.11 6.46
C ASP A 23 -21.54 8.35 6.76
N MET A 24 -20.23 8.14 6.88
CA MET A 24 -19.23 9.21 7.09
C MET A 24 -18.79 9.93 5.81
N ARG A 25 -19.31 9.53 4.64
CA ARG A 25 -18.95 10.08 3.31
C ARG A 25 -17.44 10.04 3.04
N LEU A 26 -16.79 8.94 3.43
CA LEU A 26 -15.39 8.71 3.13
C LEU A 26 -15.22 8.36 1.64
N THR A 27 -14.12 8.80 1.07
CA THR A 27 -13.84 8.69 -0.38
C THR A 27 -12.75 7.68 -0.70
N TRP A 28 -11.95 7.30 0.30
CA TRP A 28 -10.91 6.27 0.17
C TRP A 28 -10.78 5.48 1.48
N ALA A 29 -10.34 4.23 1.37
CA ALA A 29 -10.10 3.37 2.53
C ALA A 29 -8.86 2.50 2.33
N THR A 30 -7.99 2.46 3.34
CA THR A 30 -6.85 1.52 3.35
C THR A 30 -7.30 0.14 3.81
N LEU A 31 -6.97 -0.89 3.04
CA LEU A 31 -7.15 -2.29 3.39
C LEU A 31 -5.79 -2.97 3.59
N CYS A 32 -5.68 -3.81 4.62
CA CYS A 32 -4.49 -4.61 4.89
C CYS A 32 -4.72 -6.07 4.48
N HIS A 33 -4.11 -6.51 3.38
CA HIS A 33 -4.25 -7.88 2.88
C HIS A 33 -2.99 -8.72 3.16
N GLN A 34 -3.12 -10.04 3.10
CA GLN A 34 -2.06 -11.03 3.30
C GLN A 34 -1.88 -11.92 2.06
N GLY A 35 -2.79 -11.84 1.07
CA GLY A 35 -2.71 -12.58 -0.18
C GLY A 35 -3.70 -12.08 -1.24
N GLN A 36 -3.57 -12.62 -2.45
CA GLN A 36 -4.30 -12.13 -3.63
C GLN A 36 -5.82 -12.34 -3.55
N GLU A 37 -6.28 -13.46 -2.97
CA GLU A 37 -7.73 -13.72 -2.81
C GLU A 37 -8.37 -12.63 -1.94
N GLN A 38 -7.73 -12.31 -0.81
CA GLN A 38 -8.17 -11.29 0.11
C GLN A 38 -8.07 -9.90 -0.52
N LEU A 39 -6.98 -9.60 -1.23
CA LEU A 39 -6.81 -8.35 -1.99
C LEU A 39 -7.99 -8.13 -2.93
N LEU A 40 -8.22 -9.06 -3.86
CA LEU A 40 -9.22 -8.90 -4.89
C LEU A 40 -10.62 -8.80 -4.30
N ARG A 41 -10.98 -9.70 -3.36
CA ARG A 41 -12.29 -9.68 -2.71
C ARG A 41 -12.55 -8.36 -1.99
N CYS A 42 -11.62 -7.92 -1.14
CA CYS A 42 -11.83 -6.73 -0.31
C CYS A 42 -11.78 -5.45 -1.14
N ALA A 43 -10.83 -5.34 -2.09
CA ALA A 43 -10.74 -4.20 -2.98
C ALA A 43 -11.99 -4.07 -3.86
N ARG A 44 -12.53 -5.18 -4.36
CA ARG A 44 -13.80 -5.22 -5.09
C ARG A 44 -14.95 -4.67 -4.27
N MET A 45 -15.12 -5.16 -3.03
CA MET A 45 -16.19 -4.71 -2.15
C MET A 45 -16.12 -3.20 -1.88
N ILE A 46 -14.92 -2.67 -1.66
CA ILE A 46 -14.70 -1.24 -1.44
C ILE A 46 -15.00 -0.43 -2.72
N TRP A 47 -14.48 -0.89 -3.86
CA TRP A 47 -14.63 -0.21 -5.14
C TRP A 47 -16.09 -0.15 -5.62
N ASP A 48 -16.81 -1.26 -5.54
CA ASP A 48 -18.23 -1.32 -5.91
C ASP A 48 -19.11 -0.44 -5.01
N ALA A 49 -18.63 -0.11 -3.79
CA ALA A 49 -19.29 0.83 -2.89
C ALA A 49 -19.02 2.31 -3.22
N GLY A 50 -18.23 2.60 -4.27
CA GLY A 50 -17.85 3.94 -4.67
C GLY A 50 -16.73 4.57 -3.83
N ILE A 51 -15.96 3.74 -3.11
CA ILE A 51 -14.84 4.15 -2.28
C ILE A 51 -13.54 3.70 -2.97
N MET A 52 -12.49 4.54 -2.98
CA MET A 52 -11.20 4.15 -3.55
C MET A 52 -10.45 3.20 -2.58
N PRO A 53 -10.11 1.96 -2.99
CA PRO A 53 -9.27 1.08 -2.18
C PRO A 53 -7.79 1.50 -2.26
N VAL A 54 -7.17 1.72 -1.10
CA VAL A 54 -5.70 1.83 -0.96
C VAL A 54 -5.21 0.49 -0.40
N CYS A 55 -4.49 -0.27 -1.21
CA CYS A 55 -4.15 -1.66 -0.91
C CYS A 55 -2.77 -1.74 -0.28
N ARG A 56 -2.73 -2.00 1.03
CA ARG A 56 -1.49 -2.27 1.77
C ARG A 56 -1.33 -3.77 1.91
N GLN A 57 -0.24 -4.32 1.37
CA GLN A 57 0.17 -5.67 1.74
C GLN A 57 0.72 -5.65 3.18
N ASN A 58 0.25 -6.56 4.02
CA ASN A 58 0.75 -6.79 5.37
C ASN A 58 2.07 -7.58 5.30
N THR A 59 3.12 -6.92 4.84
CA THR A 59 4.48 -7.46 4.77
C THR A 59 5.45 -6.55 5.53
N PRO A 60 6.37 -7.11 6.32
CA PRO A 60 7.46 -6.33 6.89
C PRO A 60 8.35 -5.74 5.81
N ILE A 61 8.98 -4.61 6.13
CA ILE A 61 10.07 -4.00 5.37
C ILE A 61 11.22 -5.01 5.29
N ASN A 62 11.88 -5.04 4.11
CA ASN A 62 12.95 -5.95 3.74
C ASN A 62 12.50 -7.40 3.41
N ARG A 63 11.23 -7.75 3.62
CA ARG A 63 10.67 -9.00 3.10
C ARG A 63 10.34 -8.86 1.61
N ARG A 64 10.67 -9.88 0.81
CA ARG A 64 10.32 -9.91 -0.60
C ARG A 64 8.80 -10.12 -0.77
N HIS A 65 8.17 -9.18 -1.47
CA HIS A 65 6.78 -9.28 -1.91
C HIS A 65 6.63 -8.67 -3.32
N PRO A 66 5.89 -9.32 -4.25
CA PRO A 66 5.73 -8.83 -5.62
C PRO A 66 4.60 -7.79 -5.71
N PHE A 67 4.87 -6.53 -5.34
CA PHE A 67 3.85 -5.46 -5.37
C PHE A 67 3.28 -5.18 -6.77
N GLY A 68 4.06 -5.36 -7.84
CA GLY A 68 3.57 -5.26 -9.21
C GLY A 68 2.55 -6.36 -9.58
N GLU A 69 2.61 -7.54 -8.96
CA GLU A 69 1.59 -8.58 -9.12
C GLU A 69 0.26 -8.15 -8.51
N ASP A 70 0.28 -7.54 -7.31
CA ASP A 70 -0.94 -7.00 -6.70
C ASP A 70 -1.58 -5.92 -7.57
N ALA A 71 -0.76 -5.03 -8.16
CA ALA A 71 -1.23 -4.02 -9.10
C ALA A 71 -1.92 -4.65 -10.32
N ARG A 72 -1.29 -5.65 -10.95
CA ARG A 72 -1.88 -6.37 -12.08
C ARG A 72 -3.20 -7.06 -11.73
N VAL A 73 -3.27 -7.73 -10.57
CA VAL A 73 -4.51 -8.37 -10.11
C VAL A 73 -5.67 -7.37 -10.04
N LEU A 74 -5.44 -6.16 -9.54
CA LEU A 74 -6.49 -5.13 -9.48
C LEU A 74 -6.86 -4.59 -10.87
N ILE A 75 -5.86 -4.27 -11.70
CA ILE A 75 -6.05 -3.70 -13.04
C ILE A 75 -6.79 -4.67 -13.96
N ASP A 76 -6.38 -5.95 -13.98
CA ASP A 76 -7.02 -7.00 -14.78
C ASP A 76 -8.50 -7.21 -14.40
N ASN A 77 -8.88 -6.78 -13.19
CA ASN A 77 -10.24 -6.79 -12.69
C ASN A 77 -10.93 -5.41 -12.79
N GLY A 78 -10.31 -4.38 -13.38
CA GLY A 78 -10.92 -3.05 -13.52
C GLY A 78 -11.07 -2.29 -12.20
N ILE A 79 -10.19 -2.54 -11.24
CA ILE A 79 -10.06 -1.78 -9.99
C ILE A 79 -8.78 -0.93 -10.08
N PRO A 80 -8.83 0.38 -9.78
CA PRO A 80 -7.61 1.19 -9.72
C PRO A 80 -6.60 0.64 -8.70
N ALA A 81 -5.34 0.50 -9.11
CA ALA A 81 -4.30 -0.13 -8.30
C ALA A 81 -3.50 0.89 -7.48
N TYR A 82 -4.11 1.50 -6.46
CA TYR A 82 -3.35 2.25 -5.45
C TYR A 82 -2.71 1.27 -4.46
N ILE A 83 -1.40 1.03 -4.59
CA ILE A 83 -0.67 0.04 -3.80
C ILE A 83 0.19 0.75 -2.78
N GLN A 84 -0.16 0.68 -1.50
CA GLN A 84 0.70 1.19 -0.43
C GLN A 84 1.86 0.21 -0.20
N ILE A 85 3.07 0.71 -0.42
CA ILE A 85 4.31 -0.06 -0.27
C ILE A 85 4.85 0.19 1.14
N PHE A 86 4.93 -0.88 1.93
CA PHE A 86 5.31 -0.83 3.35
C PHE A 86 4.43 0.15 4.17
N ASN A 87 4.83 0.44 5.42
CA ASN A 87 4.02 1.26 6.33
C ASN A 87 4.82 2.35 7.04
N GLU A 88 5.55 2.04 8.10
CA GLU A 88 6.20 3.05 8.96
C GLU A 88 7.68 2.69 9.14
N PRO A 89 8.60 3.24 8.32
CA PRO A 89 9.99 2.83 8.36
C PRO A 89 10.72 3.23 9.65
N SER A 90 10.25 4.27 10.36
CA SER A 90 10.76 4.61 11.71
C SER A 90 10.39 3.59 12.78
N ASP A 91 9.31 2.81 12.60
CA ASP A 91 8.86 1.83 13.59
C ASP A 91 9.63 0.52 13.43
N HIS A 92 10.34 0.13 14.49
CA HIS A 92 11.11 -1.12 14.53
C HIS A 92 10.25 -2.37 14.29
N ARG A 93 8.95 -2.33 14.60
CA ARG A 93 8.02 -3.45 14.44
C ARG A 93 7.66 -3.74 12.98
N GLU A 94 7.86 -2.77 12.09
CA GLU A 94 7.54 -2.90 10.66
C GLU A 94 8.67 -3.57 9.88
N TRP A 95 9.83 -3.82 10.49
CA TRP A 95 10.97 -4.47 9.82
C TRP A 95 10.95 -5.98 10.05
N GLU A 96 11.34 -6.77 9.04
CA GLU A 96 11.42 -8.23 9.17
C GLU A 96 12.43 -8.67 10.25
N ASN A 97 13.50 -7.88 10.41
CA ASN A 97 14.53 -8.03 11.44
C ASN A 97 14.66 -6.70 12.20
N GLU A 98 15.75 -6.53 12.95
CA GLU A 98 16.03 -5.23 13.56
C GLU A 98 16.14 -4.12 12.50
N ARG A 99 15.49 -2.98 12.77
CA ARG A 99 15.62 -1.77 11.96
C ARG A 99 17.10 -1.35 11.93
N PRO A 100 17.71 -1.23 10.75
CA PRO A 100 19.13 -0.92 10.64
C PRO A 100 19.39 0.55 11.03
N ARG A 101 20.64 0.91 11.33
CA ARG A 101 20.97 2.28 11.74
C ARG A 101 20.79 3.29 10.60
N ASP A 102 21.11 2.85 9.39
CA ASP A 102 20.97 3.50 8.09
C ASP A 102 19.58 3.26 7.45
N TYR A 103 18.53 3.10 8.27
CA TYR A 103 17.21 2.71 7.78
C TYR A 103 16.63 3.64 6.72
N LEU A 104 16.92 4.95 6.77
CA LEU A 104 16.40 5.93 5.82
C LEU A 104 16.83 5.58 4.40
N GLU A 105 18.14 5.45 4.17
CA GLU A 105 18.72 5.11 2.88
C GLU A 105 18.23 3.73 2.42
N LYS A 106 18.31 2.73 3.30
CA LYS A 106 17.92 1.36 2.96
C LYS A 106 16.43 1.24 2.61
N TRP A 107 15.54 1.85 3.40
CA TRP A 107 14.11 1.81 3.11
C TRP A 107 13.78 2.62 1.85
N ALA A 108 14.39 3.78 1.65
CA ALA A 108 14.12 4.62 0.48
C ALA A 108 14.45 3.87 -0.82
N TRP A 109 15.61 3.21 -0.90
CA TRP A 109 15.98 2.38 -2.04
C TRP A 109 15.01 1.20 -2.25
N LEU A 110 14.67 0.48 -1.18
CA LEU A 110 13.71 -0.62 -1.26
C LEU A 110 12.33 -0.15 -1.72
N TRP A 111 11.85 0.98 -1.19
CA TRP A 111 10.57 1.54 -1.57
C TRP A 111 10.59 2.00 -3.03
N ALA A 112 11.64 2.69 -3.49
CA ALA A 112 11.79 3.14 -4.87
C ALA A 112 11.78 1.98 -5.87
N GLU A 113 12.51 0.89 -5.57
CA GLU A 113 12.50 -0.34 -6.39
C GLU A 113 11.08 -0.91 -6.53
N LYS A 114 10.30 -0.95 -5.44
CA LYS A 114 8.92 -1.46 -5.48
C LYS A 114 7.95 -0.46 -6.10
N ALA A 115 8.21 0.84 -5.96
CA ALA A 115 7.41 1.88 -6.56
C ALA A 115 7.50 1.81 -8.10
N GLU A 116 8.70 1.57 -8.62
CA GLU A 116 8.92 1.33 -10.03
C GLU A 116 8.21 0.05 -10.52
N ASP A 117 8.27 -1.05 -9.78
CA ASP A 117 7.56 -2.30 -10.11
C ASP A 117 6.03 -2.09 -10.19
N VAL A 118 5.45 -1.37 -9.22
CA VAL A 118 4.02 -1.00 -9.23
C VAL A 118 3.70 -0.11 -10.42
N TYR A 119 4.51 0.93 -10.68
CA TYR A 119 4.28 1.85 -11.79
C TYR A 119 4.37 1.16 -13.16
N ARG A 120 5.40 0.35 -13.38
CA ARG A 120 5.57 -0.44 -14.61
C ARG A 120 4.43 -1.45 -14.81
N SER A 121 3.80 -1.87 -13.73
CA SER A 121 2.59 -2.72 -13.74
C SER A 121 1.29 -1.94 -13.98
N GLY A 122 1.35 -0.62 -14.17
CA GLY A 122 0.21 0.26 -14.41
C GLY A 122 -0.49 0.77 -13.14
N GLY A 123 0.08 0.52 -11.96
CA GLY A 123 -0.46 0.95 -10.68
C GLY A 123 0.07 2.30 -10.20
N TYR A 124 -0.47 2.75 -9.07
CA TYR A 124 -0.05 3.96 -8.38
C TYR A 124 0.71 3.58 -7.10
N PRO A 125 2.02 3.85 -7.02
CA PRO A 125 2.81 3.55 -5.83
C PRO A 125 2.44 4.49 -4.69
N GLY A 126 2.00 3.92 -3.57
CA GLY A 126 1.61 4.62 -2.36
C GLY A 126 2.76 4.69 -1.36
N LEU A 127 2.99 5.90 -0.84
CA LEU A 127 3.95 6.19 0.21
C LEU A 127 3.21 6.37 1.54
N GLN A 128 3.63 5.64 2.57
CA GLN A 128 3.27 5.91 3.96
C GLN A 128 4.58 6.10 4.74
N CYS A 129 4.65 7.17 5.50
CA CYS A 129 5.78 7.52 6.37
C CYS A 129 5.32 8.56 7.40
N LEU A 130 6.10 8.75 8.47
CA LEU A 130 5.75 9.63 9.58
C LEU A 130 6.65 10.87 9.67
N LEU A 131 7.84 10.80 9.07
CA LEU A 131 8.85 11.84 9.19
C LEU A 131 9.10 12.53 7.84
N PRO A 132 9.26 13.87 7.81
CA PRO A 132 9.60 14.58 6.57
C PRO A 132 10.85 14.04 5.86
N GLN A 133 11.86 13.62 6.63
CA GLN A 133 13.10 13.07 6.08
C GLN A 133 12.89 11.73 5.34
N GLU A 134 11.84 10.98 5.70
CA GLU A 134 11.47 9.75 4.99
C GLU A 134 10.85 10.09 3.63
N VAL A 135 10.02 11.14 3.56
CA VAL A 135 9.48 11.63 2.28
C VAL A 135 10.62 12.11 1.37
N GLU A 136 11.52 12.94 1.89
CA GLU A 136 12.68 13.45 1.15
C GLU A 136 13.55 12.31 0.62
N ALA A 137 13.91 11.34 1.48
CA ALA A 137 14.72 10.20 1.08
C ALA A 137 14.04 9.36 -0.01
N ALA A 138 12.72 9.14 0.07
CA ALA A 138 11.97 8.41 -0.95
C ALA A 138 11.95 9.15 -2.30
N ILE A 139 11.79 10.47 -2.30
CA ILE A 139 11.84 11.29 -3.52
C ILE A 139 13.24 11.27 -4.13
N ASP A 140 14.28 11.46 -3.31
CA ASP A 140 15.66 11.44 -3.76
C ASP A 140 16.04 10.07 -4.37
N ALA A 141 15.57 8.97 -3.77
CA ALA A 141 15.78 7.63 -4.29
C ALA A 141 15.08 7.38 -5.64
N LEU A 142 13.92 7.99 -5.90
CA LEU A 142 13.28 7.93 -7.21
C LEU A 142 14.05 8.71 -8.28
N GLY A 143 14.59 9.88 -7.92
CA GLY A 143 15.32 10.77 -8.83
C GLY A 143 16.78 10.38 -9.10
N ALA A 144 17.32 9.40 -8.37
CA ALA A 144 18.73 9.04 -8.46
C ALA A 144 19.09 8.15 -9.67
N ASP A 145 18.17 7.30 -10.15
CA ASP A 145 18.49 6.25 -11.15
C ASP A 145 17.34 5.89 -12.13
N SER A 146 16.22 6.61 -12.15
CA SER A 146 15.06 6.21 -12.96
C SER A 146 14.97 6.94 -14.31
N GLU A 147 14.84 6.21 -15.42
CA GLU A 147 14.40 6.77 -16.72
C GLU A 147 12.89 7.13 -16.73
N VAL A 148 12.17 6.79 -15.65
CA VAL A 148 10.72 6.91 -15.53
C VAL A 148 10.29 8.21 -14.84
N TRP A 149 11.18 8.83 -14.04
CA TRP A 149 10.89 9.99 -13.18
C TRP A 149 11.75 11.21 -13.51
#